data_AF-A0A7K6SGK4-F1
#
_entry.id   AF-A0A7K6SGK4-F1
#
_cell.length_a   1.000
_cell.length_b   1.000
_cell.length_c   1.000
_cell.angle_alpha   90.00
_cell.angle_beta   90.00
_cell.angle_gamma   90.00
#
_symmetry.space_group_name_H-M   'P 1'
#
loop_
_entity.id
_entity.type
_entity.pdbx_description
1 polymer ?
#
loop_
_entity_poly.entity_id
_entity_poly.type
_entity_poly.pdbx_seq_one_letter_code
_entity_poly.pdbx_strand_id
1 'polypeptide(L)'
;LLNVTEWNSSVLCYYSCGGQRKVVTTKLIVYRAPEPAVLEPVPPLAVGATHELACSVAGAAPPRLLTVTLRRGGETLRTESFARDGRDGPAAVRVTHRLTARRGDHG
;
A
#
# COMPACT_ATOMS: atom_id res chain seq x y z
N LEU A 1 6.19 -10.35 -23.48
CA LEU A 1 4.87 -9.83 -23.06
C LEU A 1 4.87 -8.35 -23.35
N LEU A 2 3.99 -7.88 -24.23
CA LEU A 2 3.81 -6.46 -24.54
C LEU A 2 2.37 -6.12 -24.15
N ASN A 3 2.16 -4.94 -23.56
CA ASN A 3 0.84 -4.41 -23.16
C ASN A 3 0.08 -5.29 -22.14
N VAL A 4 0.59 -5.38 -20.90
CA VAL A 4 -0.15 -6.03 -19.80
C VAL A 4 -1.17 -5.04 -19.24
N THR A 5 -2.47 -5.32 -19.43
CA THR A 5 -3.58 -4.47 -18.97
C THR A 5 -4.24 -4.97 -17.70
N GLU A 6 -4.04 -6.24 -17.36
CA GLU A 6 -4.62 -6.91 -16.19
C GLU A 6 -3.66 -6.89 -15.00
N TRP A 7 -4.18 -6.66 -13.80
CA TRP A 7 -3.37 -6.62 -12.57
C TRP A 7 -2.94 -8.01 -12.08
N ASN A 8 -3.73 -9.03 -12.40
CA ASN A 8 -3.49 -10.42 -12.06
C ASN A 8 -3.92 -11.31 -13.23
N SER A 9 -2.95 -11.88 -13.94
CA SER A 9 -3.20 -12.80 -15.04
C SER A 9 -2.70 -14.21 -14.71
N SER A 10 -3.41 -15.21 -15.20
CA SER A 10 -2.89 -16.59 -15.28
C SER A 10 -2.27 -16.80 -16.66
N VAL A 11 -0.96 -17.01 -16.71
CA VAL A 11 -0.22 -17.30 -17.94
C VAL A 11 -0.05 -18.81 -18.08
N LEU A 12 -0.43 -19.35 -19.23
CA LEU A 12 -0.24 -20.75 -19.57
C LEU A 12 1.02 -20.90 -20.41
N CYS A 13 1.99 -21.61 -19.85
CA CYS A 13 3.17 -22.08 -20.58
C CYS A 13 2.94 -23.53 -20.99
N TYR A 14 3.32 -23.89 -22.20
CA TYR A 14 3.28 -25.28 -22.62
C TYR A 14 4.51 -25.63 -23.44
N TYR A 15 4.88 -26.90 -23.41
CA TYR A 15 5.91 -27.44 -24.29
C TYR A 15 5.49 -28.82 -24.78
N SER A 16 6.03 -29.23 -25.92
CA SER A 16 5.82 -30.56 -26.49
C SER A 16 7.16 -31.25 -26.68
N CYS A 17 7.30 -32.47 -26.19
CA CYS A 17 8.52 -33.27 -26.30
C CYS A 17 8.13 -34.75 -26.43
N GLY A 18 8.67 -35.46 -27.42
CA GLY A 18 8.42 -36.89 -27.62
C GLY A 18 6.93 -37.27 -27.74
N GLY A 19 6.11 -36.43 -28.38
CA GLY A 19 4.66 -36.66 -28.51
C GLY A 19 3.85 -36.35 -27.24
N GLN A 20 4.47 -35.98 -26.13
CA GLN A 20 3.79 -35.52 -24.92
C GLN A 20 3.72 -34.00 -24.87
N ARG A 21 2.55 -33.45 -24.52
CA ARG A 21 2.35 -32.03 -24.23
C ARG A 21 2.23 -31.83 -22.73
N LYS A 22 3.03 -30.93 -22.17
CA LYS A 22 2.87 -30.47 -20.78
C LYS A 22 2.44 -29.01 -20.76
N VAL A 23 1.54 -28.69 -19.82
CA VAL A 23 1.03 -27.35 -19.57
C VAL A 23 1.36 -26.99 -18.13
N VAL A 24 1.87 -25.78 -17.92
CA VAL A 24 2.21 -25.21 -16.62
C VAL A 24 1.54 -23.85 -16.53
N THR A 25 0.85 -23.60 -15.44
CA THR A 25 0.22 -22.31 -15.16
C THR A 25 1.09 -21.50 -14.22
N THR A 26 1.28 -20.22 -14.52
CA THR A 26 1.94 -19.27 -13.61
C THR A 26 1.10 -18.00 -13.44
N LYS A 27 1.33 -17.29 -12.34
CA LYS A 27 0.65 -16.02 -12.06
C LYS A 27 1.57 -14.85 -12.43
N LEU A 28 1.03 -13.93 -13.21
CA LEU A 28 1.64 -12.64 -13.52
C LEU A 28 0.89 -11.58 -12.74
N ILE A 29 1.57 -10.95 -11.77
CA ILE A 29 1.02 -9.86 -10.96
C ILE A 29 1.74 -8.59 -11.36
N VAL A 30 0.98 -7.55 -11.71
CA VAL A 30 1.52 -6.22 -12.02
C VAL A 30 1.57 -5.40 -10.75
N TYR A 31 2.68 -4.69 -10.55
CA TYR A 31 2.84 -3.75 -9.44
C TYR A 31 2.80 -2.31 -9.93
N ARG A 32 2.28 -1.43 -9.07
CA ARG A 32 2.31 0.02 -9.26
C ARG A 32 2.71 0.68 -7.95
N ALA A 33 3.69 1.58 -8.04
CA ALA A 33 4.10 2.38 -6.90
C ALA A 33 2.95 3.27 -6.41
N PRO A 34 2.82 3.49 -5.08
CA PRO A 34 1.85 4.44 -4.56
C PRO A 34 2.18 5.86 -5.01
N GLU A 35 1.15 6.69 -5.06
CA GLU A 35 1.29 8.14 -5.07
C GLU A 35 1.88 8.63 -3.74
N PRO A 36 2.45 9.85 -3.70
CA PRO A 36 2.95 10.43 -2.46
C PRO A 36 1.90 10.37 -1.34
N ALA A 37 2.33 9.94 -0.15
CA ALA A 37 1.47 9.90 1.01
C ALA A 37 1.05 11.32 1.41
N VAL A 38 -0.25 11.51 1.65
CA VAL A 38 -0.83 12.80 2.03
C VAL A 38 -1.30 12.71 3.47
N LEU A 39 -0.66 13.49 4.35
CA LEU A 39 -1.17 13.72 5.70
C LEU A 39 -2.30 14.75 5.62
N GLU A 40 -3.45 14.44 6.20
CA GLU A 40 -4.54 15.41 6.33
C GLU A 40 -4.06 16.63 7.15
N PRO A 41 -4.51 17.85 6.81
CA PRO A 41 -4.08 19.06 7.50
C PRO A 41 -4.30 18.97 9.02
N VAL A 42 -3.23 19.17 9.78
CA VAL A 42 -3.28 19.19 11.24
C VAL A 42 -3.49 20.65 11.69
N PRO A 43 -4.56 20.96 12.43
CA PRO A 43 -4.78 22.31 12.93
C PRO A 43 -3.75 22.66 14.01
N PRO A 44 -3.61 23.95 14.39
CA PRO A 44 -2.88 24.32 15.59
C PRO A 44 -3.47 23.63 16.82
N LEU A 45 -2.62 22.93 17.59
CA LEU A 45 -3.03 22.18 18.78
C LEU A 45 -2.37 22.76 20.03
N ALA A 46 -3.15 22.92 21.11
CA ALA A 46 -2.60 23.22 22.42
C ALA A 46 -1.82 22.00 22.96
N VAL A 47 -0.77 22.25 23.73
CA VAL A 47 -0.01 21.17 24.39
C VAL A 47 -0.96 20.37 25.28
N GLY A 48 -0.92 19.04 25.15
CA GLY A 48 -1.82 18.12 25.87
C GLY A 48 -3.16 17.86 25.16
N ALA A 49 -3.49 18.58 24.09
CA ALA A 49 -4.65 18.27 23.27
C ALA A 49 -4.44 16.97 22.48
N THR A 50 -5.49 16.16 22.38
CA THR A 50 -5.49 14.94 21.57
C THR A 50 -6.06 15.22 20.19
N HIS A 51 -5.39 14.71 19.16
CA HIS A 51 -5.82 14.83 17.77
C HIS A 51 -5.65 13.50 17.03
N GLU A 52 -6.51 13.26 16.05
CA GLU A 52 -6.44 12.08 15.19
C GLU A 52 -5.77 12.44 13.87
N LEU A 53 -4.54 11.97 13.67
CA LEU A 53 -3.89 12.04 12.36
C LEU A 53 -4.54 11.07 11.42
N ALA A 54 -4.63 11.48 10.16
CA ALA A 54 -5.03 10.62 9.07
C ALA A 54 -4.07 10.80 7.90
N CYS A 55 -3.49 9.70 7.44
CA CYS A 55 -2.62 9.64 6.28
C CYS A 55 -3.30 8.82 5.20
N SER A 56 -3.40 9.40 4.00
CA SER A 56 -3.98 8.76 2.83
C SER A 56 -2.90 8.44 1.81
N VAL A 57 -2.91 7.22 1.28
CA VAL A 57 -2.00 6.76 0.22
C VAL A 57 -2.82 6.19 -0.91
N ALA A 58 -2.67 6.71 -2.11
CA ALA A 58 -3.40 6.29 -3.31
C ALA A 58 -2.52 5.52 -4.29
N GLY A 59 -3.13 4.83 -5.25
CA GLY A 59 -2.44 4.29 -6.42
C GLY A 59 -1.63 3.00 -6.22
N ALA A 60 -1.50 2.49 -5.00
CA ALA A 60 -0.71 1.29 -4.72
C ALA A 60 -1.39 0.04 -5.28
N ALA A 61 -0.67 -0.76 -6.06
CA ALA A 61 -1.14 -2.03 -6.58
C ALA A 61 -0.07 -3.12 -6.49
N PRO A 62 -0.38 -4.34 -6.02
CA PRO A 62 -1.55 -4.66 -5.20
C PRO A 62 -1.38 -4.09 -3.77
N PRO A 63 -2.45 -3.69 -3.08
CA PRO A 63 -2.35 -3.06 -1.76
C PRO A 63 -1.73 -3.96 -0.69
N ARG A 64 -1.84 -5.29 -0.84
CA ARG A 64 -1.22 -6.28 0.07
C ARG A 64 0.30 -6.15 0.24
N LEU A 65 0.98 -5.48 -0.69
CA LEU A 65 2.42 -5.22 -0.63
C LEU A 65 2.75 -3.85 -0.03
N LEU A 66 1.73 -3.05 0.31
CA LEU A 66 1.90 -1.73 0.91
C LEU A 66 2.03 -1.84 2.43
N THR A 67 2.99 -1.09 2.96
CA THR A 67 3.10 -0.79 4.38
C THR A 67 3.17 0.73 4.54
N VAL A 68 2.39 1.27 5.48
CA VAL A 68 2.34 2.70 5.77
C VAL A 68 2.81 2.91 7.21
N THR A 69 3.73 3.84 7.39
CA THR A 69 4.31 4.17 8.70
C THR A 69 4.06 5.64 9.00
N LEU A 70 3.26 5.92 10.04
CA LEU A 70 3.10 7.26 10.59
C LEU A 70 4.22 7.51 11.60
N ARG A 71 4.85 8.68 11.50
CA ARG A 71 6.00 9.06 12.33
C ARG A 71 5.83 10.45 12.92
N ARG A 72 6.37 10.64 14.12
CA ARG A 72 6.66 11.94 14.74
C ARG A 72 8.17 12.13 14.72
N GLY A 73 8.67 12.91 13.77
CA GLY A 73 10.13 13.03 13.55
C GLY A 73 10.77 11.65 13.40
N GLY A 74 11.66 11.29 14.32
CA GLY A 74 12.31 9.97 14.36
C GLY A 74 11.44 8.82 14.89
N GLU A 75 10.39 9.11 15.65
CA GLU A 75 9.57 8.11 16.37
C GLU A 75 8.49 7.52 15.46
N THR A 76 8.34 6.19 15.47
CA THR A 76 7.22 5.51 14.79
C THR A 76 6.00 5.51 15.68
N LEU A 77 4.91 6.12 15.21
CA LEU A 77 3.62 6.19 15.90
C LEU A 77 2.74 4.98 15.60
N ARG A 78 2.67 4.60 14.33
CA ARG A 78 1.88 3.46 13.85
C ARG A 78 2.48 2.92 12.57
N THR A 79 2.51 1.60 12.45
CA THR A 79 2.79 0.90 11.21
C THR A 79 1.57 0.05 10.86
N GLU A 80 1.08 0.18 9.64
CA GLU A 80 -0.06 -0.59 9.14
C GLU A 80 0.30 -1.27 7.83
N SER A 81 0.05 -2.57 7.77
CA SER A 81 0.20 -3.38 6.56
C SER A 81 -1.17 -3.84 6.07
N PHE A 82 -1.31 -3.94 4.76
CA PHE A 82 -2.59 -4.29 4.12
C PHE A 82 -2.58 -5.72 3.60
N ALA A 83 -1.84 -6.62 4.24
CA ALA A 83 -1.58 -7.99 3.75
C ALA A 83 -2.85 -8.81 3.46
N ARG A 84 -3.99 -8.46 4.07
CA ARG A 84 -5.30 -9.10 3.86
C ARG A 84 -6.15 -8.44 2.78
N ASP A 85 -5.64 -7.41 2.10
CA ASP A 85 -6.34 -6.74 1.01
C ASP A 85 -6.29 -7.62 -0.25
N GLY A 86 -7.46 -8.12 -0.65
CA GLY A 86 -7.63 -9.01 -1.79
C GLY A 86 -7.64 -8.30 -3.15
N ARG A 87 -7.58 -6.96 -3.18
CA ARG A 87 -7.56 -6.21 -4.44
C ARG A 87 -6.22 -6.44 -5.15
N ASP A 88 -6.28 -6.65 -6.46
CA ASP A 88 -5.09 -6.72 -7.30
C ASP A 88 -4.75 -5.36 -7.92
N GLY A 89 -5.77 -4.55 -8.21
CA GLY A 89 -5.59 -3.23 -8.78
C GLY A 89 -5.23 -2.13 -7.77
N PRO A 90 -5.04 -0.89 -8.27
CA PRO A 90 -4.73 0.26 -7.44
C PRO A 90 -5.82 0.49 -6.39
N ALA A 91 -5.39 0.75 -5.15
CA ALA A 91 -6.30 1.18 -4.10
C ALA A 91 -5.81 2.44 -3.40
N ALA A 92 -6.76 3.12 -2.79
CA ALA A 92 -6.49 4.10 -1.75
C ALA A 92 -6.67 3.44 -0.38
N VAL A 93 -5.75 3.76 0.54
CA VAL A 93 -5.79 3.33 1.93
C VAL A 93 -5.67 4.56 2.83
N ARG A 94 -6.29 4.50 4.00
CA ARG A 94 -6.25 5.55 5.03
C ARG A 94 -5.82 4.93 6.35
N VAL A 95 -4.77 5.49 6.95
CA VAL A 95 -4.24 5.05 8.25
C VAL A 95 -4.40 6.18 9.24
N THR A 96 -5.00 5.88 10.39
CA THR A 96 -5.23 6.87 11.45
C THR A 96 -4.48 6.57 12.73
N HIS A 97 -4.07 7.61 13.45
CA HIS A 97 -3.43 7.48 14.75
C HIS A 97 -3.78 8.65 15.65
N ARG A 98 -4.20 8.36 16.89
CA ARG A 98 -4.44 9.37 17.91
C ARG A 98 -3.12 9.74 18.58
N LEU A 99 -2.71 11.00 18.44
CA LEU A 99 -1.59 11.55 19.20
C LEU A 99 -2.07 12.57 20.24
N THR A 100 -1.21 12.82 21.21
CA THR A 100 -1.30 13.98 22.10
C THR A 100 -0.19 14.96 21.74
N ALA A 101 -0.57 16.21 21.48
CA ALA A 101 0.33 17.27 21.04
C ALA A 101 1.36 17.64 22.13
N ARG A 102 2.63 17.75 21.72
CA ARG A 102 3.76 18.14 22.56
C ARG A 102 4.33 19.47 22.11
N ARG A 103 5.00 20.18 23.01
CA ARG A 103 5.65 21.47 22.73
C ARG A 103 6.67 21.40 21.56
N GLY A 104 7.27 20.24 21.32
CA GLY A 104 8.23 20.02 20.24
C GLY A 104 7.63 19.51 18.94
N ASP A 105 6.30 19.34 18.86
CA ASP A 105 5.65 18.96 17.61
C ASP A 105 5.52 20.22 16.73
N HIS A 106 5.96 20.10 15.48
CA HIS A 106 5.83 21.17 14.48
C HIS A 106 4.65 20.83 13.56
N GLY A 107 3.78 21.81 13.32
CA GLY A 107 2.70 21.76 12.33
C GLY A 107 3.15 22.32 11.00
#